data_AF-A0A6T8GDX5-F1
#
_entry.id   AF-A0A6T8GDX5-F1
#
_cell.length_a   1.000
_cell.length_b   1.000
_cell.length_c   1.000
_cell.angle_alpha   90.00
_cell.angle_beta   90.00
_cell.angle_gamma   90.00
#
_symmetry.space_group_name_H-M   'P 1'
#
loop_
_entity.id
_entity.type
_entity.pdbx_description
1 polymer ?
#
loop_
_entity_poly.entity_id
_entity_poly.type
_entity_poly.pdbx_seq_one_letter_code
_entity_poly.pdbx_strand_id
1 'polypeptide(L)'
;GLGPDNEREKRRKRNAARRSRMKRARENARKNNSSASNSVSRVHTRIHRKKSHAPVQLPHHLLLNYPLDAPSFLTQLRWWPTNDESWTVTPWIHVYTFARADETSVSPRDECTVAVDNIANVLLPLFPGEDSEDGVNVNRGNDLEELGCDVQTHVVRDVAPGKLVICVSFRATQRLIRHMQGDYI
;
A
#
# COMPACT_ATOMS: atom_id res chain seq x y z
N GLY A 1 -41.36 -41.78 -49.52
CA GLY A 1 -39.89 -41.77 -49.58
C GLY A 1 -39.45 -40.67 -50.53
N LEU A 2 -38.76 -39.65 -50.04
CA LEU A 2 -38.17 -38.60 -50.87
C LEU A 2 -36.72 -38.97 -51.14
N GLY A 3 -36.39 -39.15 -52.42
CA GLY A 3 -35.11 -39.72 -52.87
C GLY A 3 -33.87 -38.86 -52.58
N PRO A 4 -32.67 -39.48 -52.61
CA PRO A 4 -31.38 -38.92 -52.19
C PRO A 4 -30.91 -37.69 -53.00
N ASP A 5 -31.54 -37.35 -54.13
CA ASP A 5 -31.17 -36.20 -54.94
C ASP A 5 -31.58 -34.85 -54.34
N ASN A 6 -32.58 -34.83 -53.45
CA ASN A 6 -33.11 -33.58 -52.89
C ASN A 6 -32.17 -32.95 -51.83
N GLU A 7 -31.30 -33.75 -51.22
CA GLU A 7 -30.37 -33.30 -50.19
C GLU A 7 -29.08 -32.69 -50.78
N ARG A 8 -28.67 -33.20 -51.95
CA ARG A 8 -27.51 -32.71 -52.70
C ARG A 8 -27.77 -31.30 -53.26
N GLU A 9 -28.98 -31.06 -53.74
CA GLU A 9 -29.47 -29.76 -54.22
C GLU A 9 -29.47 -28.71 -53.08
N LYS A 10 -29.97 -29.07 -51.89
CA LYS A 10 -29.98 -28.19 -50.71
C LYS A 10 -28.58 -27.81 -50.24
N ARG A 11 -27.62 -28.75 -50.27
CA ARG A 11 -26.20 -28.47 -49.93
C ARG A 11 -25.54 -27.51 -50.92
N ARG A 12 -25.82 -27.64 -52.23
CA ARG A 12 -25.28 -26.72 -53.26
C ARG A 12 -25.80 -25.29 -53.06
N LYS A 13 -27.10 -25.13 -52.79
CA LYS A 13 -27.71 -23.80 -52.54
C LYS A 13 -27.16 -23.11 -51.28
N ARG A 14 -26.94 -23.86 -50.19
CA ARG A 14 -26.30 -23.33 -48.96
C ARG A 14 -24.86 -22.87 -49.19
N ASN A 15 -24.07 -23.64 -49.93
CA ASN A 15 -22.68 -23.29 -50.22
C ASN A 15 -22.55 -22.07 -51.16
N ALA A 16 -23.46 -21.93 -52.13
CA ALA A 16 -23.52 -20.76 -53.01
C ALA A 16 -23.85 -19.47 -52.22
N ALA A 17 -24.84 -19.54 -51.32
CA ALA A 17 -25.22 -18.40 -50.47
C ALA A 17 -24.06 -17.94 -49.54
N ARG A 18 -23.29 -18.90 -49.00
CA ARG A 18 -22.14 -18.60 -48.12
C ARG A 18 -21.00 -17.93 -48.89
N ARG A 19 -20.71 -18.37 -50.12
CA ARG A 19 -19.71 -17.75 -50.99
C ARG A 19 -20.09 -16.33 -51.42
N SER A 20 -21.38 -16.09 -51.69
CA SER A 20 -21.89 -14.75 -52.04
C SER A 20 -21.76 -13.74 -50.89
N ARG A 21 -22.08 -14.15 -49.64
CA ARG A 21 -21.89 -13.30 -48.45
C ARG A 21 -20.42 -12.95 -48.20
N MET A 22 -19.51 -13.90 -48.41
CA MET A 22 -18.07 -13.67 -48.20
C MET A 22 -17.46 -12.72 -49.24
N LYS A 23 -17.99 -12.73 -50.47
CA LYS A 23 -17.55 -11.79 -51.53
C LYS A 23 -17.98 -10.35 -51.22
N ARG A 24 -19.22 -10.14 -50.74
CA ARG A 24 -19.71 -8.81 -50.32
C ARG A 24 -18.95 -8.22 -49.11
N ALA A 25 -18.55 -9.05 -48.15
CA ALA A 25 -17.76 -8.59 -47.00
C ALA A 25 -16.36 -8.11 -47.39
N ARG A 26 -15.70 -8.77 -48.37
CA ARG A 26 -14.38 -8.35 -48.88
C ARG A 26 -14.44 -7.05 -49.70
N GLU A 27 -15.54 -6.81 -50.40
CA GLU A 27 -15.69 -5.59 -51.21
C GLU A 27 -15.96 -4.34 -50.36
N ASN A 28 -16.70 -4.49 -49.26
CA ASN A 28 -16.88 -3.41 -48.26
C ASN A 28 -15.59 -3.09 -47.50
N ALA A 29 -14.74 -4.09 -47.21
CA ALA A 29 -13.44 -3.85 -46.58
C ALA A 29 -12.46 -3.09 -47.49
N ARG A 30 -12.56 -3.24 -48.82
CA ARG A 30 -11.71 -2.51 -49.78
C ARG A 30 -12.13 -1.04 -49.95
N LYS A 31 -13.42 -0.72 -49.84
CA LYS A 31 -13.90 0.67 -49.96
C LYS A 31 -13.55 1.56 -48.77
N ASN A 32 -13.32 0.99 -47.58
CA ASN A 32 -12.97 1.75 -46.40
C ASN A 32 -11.47 2.10 -46.28
N ASN A 33 -10.61 1.56 -47.15
CA ASN A 33 -9.16 1.74 -47.08
C ASN A 33 -8.57 2.64 -48.17
N SER A 34 -9.39 3.22 -49.06
CA SER A 34 -8.92 4.06 -50.18
C SER A 34 -9.19 5.56 -50.02
N SER A 35 -9.43 6.03 -48.78
CA SER A 35 -9.67 7.45 -48.47
C SER A 35 -8.72 7.93 -47.38
N ALA A 36 -7.43 7.65 -47.55
CA ALA A 36 -6.35 8.22 -46.74
C ALA A 36 -5.42 9.03 -47.65
N SER A 37 -5.81 10.27 -47.95
CA SER A 37 -4.89 11.33 -48.36
C SER A 37 -5.58 12.69 -48.26
N ASN A 38 -5.57 13.27 -47.06
CA ASN A 38 -4.97 14.59 -46.82
C ASN A 38 -5.42 15.18 -45.47
N SER A 39 -4.41 15.68 -44.76
CA SER A 39 -4.46 16.69 -43.70
C SER A 39 -4.92 16.28 -42.29
N VAL A 40 -4.09 16.72 -41.34
CA VAL A 40 -4.25 16.75 -39.88
C VAL A 40 -3.93 15.44 -39.15
N SER A 41 -2.70 15.40 -38.65
CA SER A 41 -2.18 14.50 -37.63
C SER A 41 -3.12 14.44 -36.40
N ARG A 42 -4.13 13.57 -36.44
CA ARG A 42 -4.92 13.19 -35.27
C ARG A 42 -4.10 12.23 -34.42
N VAL A 43 -3.21 12.82 -33.63
CA VAL A 43 -2.62 12.23 -32.44
C VAL A 43 -3.75 11.52 -31.68
N HIS A 44 -3.72 10.18 -31.64
CA HIS A 44 -4.48 9.42 -30.66
C HIS A 44 -3.83 9.64 -29.30
N THR A 45 -4.06 10.83 -28.72
CA THR A 45 -3.98 10.98 -27.26
C THR A 45 -5.10 10.13 -26.72
N ARG A 46 -4.76 8.89 -26.34
CA ARG A 46 -5.51 8.15 -25.34
C ARG A 46 -5.47 9.04 -24.11
N ILE A 47 -6.48 9.90 -23.96
CA ILE A 47 -6.69 10.70 -22.77
C ILE A 47 -6.95 9.66 -21.68
N HIS A 48 -5.87 9.23 -21.03
CA HIS A 48 -5.92 8.70 -19.69
C HIS A 48 -6.54 9.81 -18.88
N ARG A 49 -7.87 9.74 -18.74
CA ARG A 49 -8.61 10.55 -17.80
C ARG A 49 -8.01 10.19 -16.45
N LYS A 50 -7.00 10.94 -16.01
CA LYS A 50 -6.46 10.87 -14.65
C LYS A 50 -7.70 11.00 -13.78
N LYS A 51 -8.16 9.90 -13.18
CA LYS A 51 -9.14 9.99 -12.10
C LYS A 51 -8.41 10.81 -11.04
N SER A 52 -8.77 12.08 -10.91
CA SER A 52 -8.39 12.87 -9.75
C SER A 52 -9.04 12.18 -8.56
N HIS A 53 -8.32 11.25 -7.94
CA HIS A 53 -8.73 10.70 -6.67
C HIS A 53 -8.74 11.88 -5.70
N ALA A 54 -9.88 12.10 -5.05
CA ALA A 54 -9.93 13.08 -3.97
C ALA A 54 -8.82 12.75 -2.95
N PRO A 55 -8.18 13.77 -2.36
CA PRO A 55 -7.13 13.55 -1.37
C PRO A 55 -7.67 12.65 -0.26
N VAL A 56 -6.85 11.70 0.20
CA VAL A 56 -7.28 10.78 1.25
C VAL A 56 -7.28 11.56 2.56
N GLN A 57 -8.45 11.66 3.18
CA GLN A 57 -8.57 12.31 4.47
C GLN A 57 -8.15 11.34 5.57
N LEU A 58 -6.95 11.53 6.09
CA LEU A 58 -6.44 10.80 7.25
C LEU A 58 -6.89 11.49 8.54
N PRO A 59 -6.97 10.75 9.66
CA PRO A 59 -7.21 11.36 10.97
C PRO A 59 -6.03 12.27 11.35
N HIS A 60 -6.31 13.32 12.11
CA HIS A 60 -5.24 14.16 12.67
C HIS A 60 -4.50 13.46 13.81
N HIS A 61 -5.25 12.71 14.62
CA HIS A 61 -4.75 11.98 15.77
C HIS A 61 -5.37 10.57 15.80
N LEU A 62 -4.55 9.58 16.10
CA LEU A 62 -4.96 8.20 16.39
C LEU A 62 -4.55 7.86 17.82
N LEU A 63 -5.50 7.40 18.63
CA LEU A 63 -5.29 7.06 20.02
C LEU A 63 -5.42 5.54 20.22
N LEU A 64 -4.34 4.90 20.62
CA LEU A 64 -4.28 3.47 20.96
C LEU A 64 -4.12 3.33 22.48
N ASN A 65 -5.21 3.57 23.22
CA ASN A 65 -5.25 3.47 24.68
C ASN A 65 -5.53 2.02 25.14
N TYR A 66 -4.64 1.10 24.76
CA TYR A 66 -4.69 -0.30 25.20
C TYR A 66 -3.27 -0.80 25.54
N PRO A 67 -2.71 -0.42 26.71
CA PRO A 67 -1.30 -0.63 27.05
C PRO A 67 -0.77 -2.07 26.92
N LEU A 68 -1.67 -3.06 26.99
CA LEU A 68 -1.31 -4.46 26.92
C LEU A 68 -0.87 -4.91 25.52
N ASP A 69 -1.52 -4.41 24.47
CA ASP A 69 -1.32 -4.91 23.10
C ASP A 69 -1.46 -3.82 22.01
N ALA A 70 -1.58 -2.54 22.38
CA ALA A 70 -1.62 -1.44 21.41
C ALA A 70 -0.51 -1.50 20.34
N PRO A 71 0.75 -1.90 20.66
CA PRO A 71 1.79 -2.02 19.64
C PRO A 71 1.43 -2.97 18.49
N SER A 72 0.72 -4.09 18.74
CA SER A 72 0.40 -5.08 17.70
C SER A 72 -0.43 -4.51 16.54
N PHE A 73 -1.28 -3.51 16.85
CA PHE A 73 -2.13 -2.82 15.88
C PHE A 73 -1.35 -1.87 14.97
N LEU A 74 -0.13 -1.47 15.33
CA LEU A 74 0.67 -0.54 14.53
C LEU A 74 1.01 -1.11 13.15
N THR A 75 1.11 -2.43 13.04
CA THR A 75 1.31 -3.12 11.75
C THR A 75 0.24 -2.77 10.71
N GLN A 76 -0.96 -2.35 11.13
CA GLN A 76 -2.04 -1.95 10.23
C GLN A 76 -1.79 -0.60 9.55
N LEU A 77 -0.91 0.25 10.09
CA LEU A 77 -0.56 1.53 9.48
C LEU A 77 0.06 1.35 8.09
N ARG A 78 0.70 0.22 7.81
CA ARG A 78 1.27 -0.10 6.49
C ARG A 78 0.24 -0.09 5.35
N TRP A 79 -1.05 -0.17 5.66
CA TRP A 79 -2.11 -0.11 4.66
C TRP A 79 -2.58 1.32 4.34
N TRP A 80 -2.00 2.33 4.99
CA TRP A 80 -2.27 3.72 4.67
C TRP A 80 -1.72 4.10 3.29
N PRO A 81 -2.40 5.00 2.57
CA PRO A 81 -1.95 5.43 1.25
C PRO A 81 -0.61 6.15 1.36
N THR A 82 0.30 5.96 0.41
CA THR A 82 1.63 6.59 0.39
C THR A 82 1.87 7.47 -0.84
N ASN A 83 0.81 7.75 -1.61
CA ASN A 83 0.90 8.56 -2.82
C ASN A 83 1.19 10.02 -2.43
N ASP A 84 2.28 10.60 -2.98
CA ASP A 84 2.84 11.91 -2.58
C ASP A 84 1.82 13.06 -2.56
N GLU A 85 0.80 13.02 -3.42
CA GLU A 85 -0.19 14.10 -3.55
C GLU A 85 -1.41 13.95 -2.62
N SER A 86 -1.47 12.94 -1.75
CA SER A 86 -2.73 12.51 -1.13
C SER A 86 -2.95 12.92 0.32
N TRP A 87 -1.92 13.32 1.07
CA TRP A 87 -2.07 13.63 2.50
C TRP A 87 -2.26 15.12 2.72
N THR A 88 -3.39 15.47 3.33
CA THR A 88 -3.65 16.84 3.79
C THR A 88 -3.04 17.12 5.15
N VAL A 89 -2.76 16.07 5.93
CA VAL A 89 -2.24 16.12 7.29
C VAL A 89 -1.29 14.96 7.53
N THR A 90 -0.32 15.15 8.44
CA THR A 90 0.52 14.07 8.98
C THR A 90 -0.06 13.65 10.32
N PRO A 91 -0.63 12.43 10.44
CA PRO A 91 -1.29 12.01 11.66
C PRO A 91 -0.34 11.85 12.84
N TRP A 92 -0.76 12.30 14.02
CA TRP A 92 -0.15 11.94 15.29
C TRP A 92 -0.72 10.62 15.80
N ILE A 93 0.16 9.69 16.19
CA ILE A 93 -0.21 8.40 16.75
C ILE A 93 0.21 8.41 18.21
N HIS A 94 -0.74 8.17 19.12
CA HIS A 94 -0.52 8.09 20.55
C HIS A 94 -0.72 6.66 21.01
N VAL A 95 0.36 5.99 21.38
CA VAL A 95 0.38 4.56 21.72
C VAL A 95 0.71 4.41 23.19
N TYR A 96 -0.20 3.79 23.93
CA TYR A 96 0.06 3.46 25.32
C TYR A 96 0.71 2.09 25.37
N THR A 97 1.78 1.95 26.16
CA THR A 97 2.47 0.67 26.34
C THR A 97 3.03 0.56 27.75
N PHE A 98 3.34 -0.67 28.15
CA PHE A 98 4.11 -0.92 29.36
C PHE A 98 5.61 -0.90 29.07
N ALA A 99 6.38 -0.30 29.96
CA ALA A 99 7.83 -0.37 29.91
C ALA A 99 8.43 -0.53 31.31
N ARG A 100 9.64 -1.10 31.34
CA ARG A 100 10.47 -1.28 32.52
C ARG A 100 11.89 -0.95 32.13
N ALA A 101 12.61 -0.24 32.99
CA ALA A 101 14.01 0.09 32.76
C ALA A 101 14.82 -1.21 32.61
N ASP A 102 15.80 -1.16 31.73
CA ASP A 102 16.77 -2.23 31.54
C ASP A 102 18.12 -1.74 32.05
N GLU A 103 18.38 -1.98 33.34
CA GLU A 103 19.64 -1.61 33.99
C GLU A 103 20.71 -2.68 33.79
N THR A 104 20.31 -3.87 33.34
CA THR A 104 21.17 -5.05 33.20
C THR A 104 21.84 -5.16 31.84
N SER A 105 21.36 -4.41 30.83
CA SER A 105 21.96 -4.36 29.51
C SER A 105 23.32 -3.65 29.52
N VAL A 106 24.15 -3.98 28.53
CA VAL A 106 25.46 -3.34 28.29
C VAL A 106 25.34 -1.82 28.17
N SER A 107 24.21 -1.32 27.68
CA SER A 107 23.82 0.08 27.71
C SER A 107 22.54 0.21 28.53
N PRO A 108 22.58 0.74 29.76
CA PRO A 108 21.39 0.94 30.60
C PRO A 108 20.37 1.84 29.92
N ARG A 109 19.10 1.46 29.98
CA ARG A 109 17.99 2.19 29.34
C ARG A 109 16.90 2.51 30.35
N ASP A 110 16.43 3.74 30.30
CA ASP A 110 15.25 4.13 31.06
C ASP A 110 13.97 3.55 30.44
N GLU A 111 12.86 3.67 31.15
CA GLU A 111 11.57 3.16 30.72
C GLU A 111 11.09 3.83 29.43
N CYS A 112 11.42 5.11 29.21
CA CYS A 112 11.01 5.86 28.02
C CYS A 112 11.72 5.33 26.77
N THR A 113 13.03 5.11 26.83
CA THR A 113 13.83 4.49 25.76
C THR A 113 13.30 3.09 25.45
N VAL A 114 13.05 2.27 26.47
CA VAL A 114 12.49 0.92 26.28
C VAL A 114 11.10 0.98 25.63
N ALA A 115 10.25 1.93 26.03
CA ALA A 115 8.94 2.11 25.41
C ALA A 115 9.06 2.46 23.92
N VAL A 116 9.97 3.38 23.56
CA VAL A 116 10.23 3.76 22.16
C VAL A 116 10.76 2.58 21.36
N ASP A 117 11.75 1.85 21.89
CA ASP A 117 12.31 0.66 21.24
C ASP A 117 11.22 -0.40 20.98
N ASN A 118 10.32 -0.63 21.94
CA ASN A 118 9.19 -1.55 21.77
C ASN A 118 8.26 -1.13 20.62
N ILE A 119 8.00 0.17 20.46
CA ILE A 119 7.20 0.70 19.34
C ILE A 119 7.96 0.57 18.01
N ALA A 120 9.22 0.98 17.99
CA ALA A 120 10.07 0.93 16.81
C ALA A 120 10.23 -0.52 16.30
N ASN A 121 10.36 -1.49 17.20
CA ASN A 121 10.44 -2.91 16.86
C ASN A 121 9.24 -3.46 16.09
N VAL A 122 8.05 -2.87 16.27
CA VAL A 122 6.85 -3.28 15.53
C VAL A 122 6.71 -2.51 14.21
N LEU A 123 7.15 -1.25 14.19
CA LEU A 123 7.04 -0.39 13.02
C LEU A 123 8.10 -0.72 11.95
N LEU A 124 9.31 -1.01 12.38
CA LEU A 124 10.45 -1.11 11.48
C LEU A 124 10.78 -2.58 11.20
N PRO A 125 10.93 -2.98 9.93
CA PRO A 125 11.32 -4.34 9.58
C PRO A 125 12.65 -4.69 10.24
N LEU A 126 12.84 -5.97 10.55
CA LEU A 126 14.14 -6.49 10.96
C LEU A 126 14.95 -6.75 9.69
N PHE A 127 16.14 -6.18 9.58
CA PHE A 127 17.01 -6.46 8.44
C PHE A 127 17.63 -7.86 8.61
N PRO A 128 17.71 -8.66 7.53
CA PRO A 128 18.38 -9.96 7.60
C PRO A 128 19.86 -9.77 7.93
N GLY A 129 20.32 -10.37 9.03
CA GLY A 129 21.67 -10.21 9.56
C GLY A 129 21.79 -9.26 10.76
N GLU A 130 20.68 -8.62 11.15
CA GLU A 130 20.51 -7.88 12.42
C GLU A 130 20.04 -8.81 13.55
N ASP A 131 20.32 -10.10 13.41
CA ASP A 131 20.06 -11.15 14.37
C ASP A 131 21.06 -10.97 15.54
N SER A 132 20.86 -9.95 16.36
CA SER A 132 21.44 -9.97 17.70
C SER A 132 20.95 -11.26 18.37
N GLU A 133 21.87 -12.11 18.83
CA GLU A 133 21.52 -13.38 19.52
C GLU A 133 20.57 -13.16 20.71
N ASP A 134 20.46 -11.91 21.19
CA ASP A 134 19.58 -11.46 22.27
C ASP A 134 18.23 -10.87 21.82
N GLY A 135 17.95 -10.75 20.51
CA GLY A 135 16.62 -10.45 19.95
C GLY A 135 16.02 -9.07 20.28
N VAL A 136 16.80 -8.16 20.88
CA VAL A 136 16.38 -6.79 21.20
C VAL A 136 17.27 -5.82 20.42
N ASN A 137 16.76 -5.30 19.31
CA ASN A 137 17.40 -4.19 18.62
C ASN A 137 17.34 -2.96 19.54
N VAL A 138 18.50 -2.55 20.02
CA VAL A 138 18.67 -1.45 20.97
C VAL A 138 18.67 -0.12 20.22
N ASN A 139 17.98 0.89 20.78
CA ASN A 139 18.06 2.28 20.33
C ASN A 139 17.50 2.53 18.91
N ARG A 140 16.45 1.80 18.54
CA ARG A 140 15.72 2.00 17.26
C ARG A 140 14.90 3.27 17.24
N GLY A 141 14.81 3.99 18.37
CA GLY A 141 14.24 5.33 18.40
C GLY A 141 14.91 6.28 17.40
N ASN A 142 16.22 6.14 17.18
CA ASN A 142 16.95 6.96 16.22
C ASN A 142 16.48 6.73 14.77
N ASP A 143 16.18 5.48 14.39
CA ASP A 143 15.66 5.15 13.06
C ASP A 143 14.32 5.85 12.80
N LEU A 144 13.46 5.95 13.83
CA LEU A 144 12.20 6.68 13.72
C LEU A 144 12.42 8.18 13.53
N GLU A 145 13.41 8.77 14.19
CA GLU A 145 13.78 10.17 14.00
C GLU A 145 14.34 10.44 12.60
N GLU A 146 15.15 9.53 12.05
CA GLU A 146 15.65 9.63 10.67
C GLU A 146 14.52 9.59 9.63
N LEU A 147 13.42 8.90 9.93
CA LEU A 147 12.18 8.89 9.15
C LEU A 147 11.28 10.13 9.38
N GLY A 148 11.71 11.05 10.25
CA GLY A 148 11.03 12.30 10.57
C GLY A 148 9.81 12.13 11.47
N CYS A 149 9.78 11.07 12.30
CA CYS A 149 8.60 10.72 13.09
C CYS A 149 8.36 11.62 14.31
N ASP A 150 9.30 12.48 14.75
CA ASP A 150 9.08 13.39 15.91
C ASP A 150 8.50 12.63 17.12
N VAL A 151 9.36 11.83 17.75
CA VAL A 151 8.95 10.91 18.82
C VAL A 151 8.97 11.62 20.17
N GLN A 152 7.87 11.51 20.91
CA GLN A 152 7.68 12.08 22.23
C GLN A 152 7.17 11.02 23.20
N THR A 153 7.62 11.07 24.45
CA THR A 153 7.18 10.15 25.49
C THR A 153 6.54 10.92 26.65
N HIS A 154 5.52 10.31 27.25
CA HIS A 154 4.85 10.85 28.42
C HIS A 154 4.54 9.72 29.39
N VAL A 155 5.14 9.79 30.60
CA VAL A 155 4.86 8.84 31.68
C VAL A 155 3.47 9.12 32.24
N VAL A 156 2.61 8.10 32.24
CA VAL A 156 1.20 8.25 32.64
C VAL A 156 1.02 7.89 34.11
N ARG A 157 1.50 6.71 34.51
CA ARG A 157 1.40 6.19 35.89
C ARG A 157 2.25 4.95 36.10
N ASP A 158 2.55 4.67 37.36
CA ASP A 158 3.10 3.40 37.79
C ASP A 158 2.01 2.32 37.80
N VAL A 159 2.36 1.09 37.45
CA VAL A 159 1.45 -0.07 37.53
C VAL A 159 1.96 -1.21 38.40
N ALA A 160 3.27 -1.26 38.61
CA ALA A 160 3.95 -2.16 39.53
C ALA A 160 5.36 -1.57 39.83
N PRO A 161 6.09 -2.08 40.83
CA PRO A 161 7.47 -1.65 41.07
C PRO A 161 8.33 -1.78 39.80
N GLY A 162 8.88 -0.66 39.33
CA GLY A 162 9.70 -0.60 38.11
C GLY A 162 8.96 -0.85 36.80
N LYS A 163 7.61 -0.77 36.77
CA LYS A 163 6.81 -0.91 35.56
C LYS A 163 5.88 0.29 35.39
N LEU A 164 6.06 1.02 34.29
CA LEU A 164 5.32 2.23 33.96
C LEU A 164 4.34 1.98 32.81
N VAL A 165 3.25 2.74 32.79
CA VAL A 165 2.48 2.99 31.57
C VAL A 165 3.02 4.27 30.96
N ILE A 166 3.46 4.19 29.71
CA ILE A 166 4.01 5.30 28.94
C ILE A 166 3.17 5.48 27.68
N CYS A 167 2.86 6.74 27.37
CA CYS A 167 2.32 7.13 26.07
C CYS A 167 3.49 7.53 25.17
N VAL A 168 3.70 6.79 24.08
CA VAL A 168 4.62 7.14 23.01
C VAL A 168 3.82 7.81 21.90
N SER A 169 4.16 9.05 21.61
CA SER A 169 3.52 9.86 20.57
C SER A 169 4.49 10.07 19.42
N PHE A 170 4.05 9.84 18.19
CA PHE A 170 4.89 10.08 17.00
C PHE A 170 4.03 10.46 15.80
N ARG A 171 4.61 11.15 14.84
CA ARG A 171 4.04 11.42 13.52
C ARG A 171 4.22 10.21 12.61
N ALA A 172 3.12 9.69 12.09
CA ALA A 172 3.15 8.68 11.04
C ALA A 172 3.48 9.36 9.71
N THR A 173 4.75 9.48 9.35
CA THR A 173 5.18 10.12 8.09
C THR A 173 4.97 9.22 6.88
N GLN A 174 4.89 9.79 5.68
CA GLN A 174 4.85 8.98 4.45
C GLN A 174 6.10 8.11 4.29
N ARG A 175 7.27 8.61 4.74
CA ARG A 175 8.53 7.85 4.74
C ARG A 175 8.43 6.62 5.64
N LEU A 176 7.88 6.77 6.85
CA LEU A 176 7.62 5.63 7.73
C LEU A 176 6.67 4.62 7.07
N ILE A 177 5.53 5.06 6.53
CA ILE A 177 4.56 4.12 5.93
C ILE A 177 5.15 3.40 4.71
N ARG A 178 5.93 4.09 3.87
CA ARG A 178 6.67 3.47 2.76
C ARG A 178 7.67 2.42 3.25
N HIS A 179 8.41 2.77 4.29
CA HIS A 179 9.35 1.85 4.92
C HIS A 179 8.64 0.59 5.46
N MET A 180 7.48 0.75 6.12
CA MET A 180 6.62 -0.36 6.58
C MET A 180 6.05 -1.21 5.44
N GLN A 181 5.91 -0.65 4.23
CA GLN A 181 5.47 -1.34 3.02
C GLN A 181 6.61 -2.08 2.31
N GLY A 182 7.86 -1.92 2.78
CA GLY A 182 9.06 -2.47 2.14
C GLY A 182 9.57 -1.65 0.96
N ASP A 183 9.14 -0.39 0.83
CA ASP A 183 9.69 0.57 -0.12
C ASP A 183 10.91 1.24 0.53
N TYR A 184 12.09 0.69 0.25
CA TYR A 184 13.36 1.19 0.75
C TYR A 184 13.83 2.35 -0.14
N ILE A 185 13.84 3.56 0.44
CA ILE A 185 14.28 4.81 -0.21
C ILE A 185 15.80 4.95 -0.10
#